data_AF-A0A968L3W8-F1
#
_entry.id   AF-A0A968L3W8-F1
#
_cell.length_a   1.000
_cell.length_b   1.000
_cell.length_c   1.000
_cell.angle_alpha   90.00
_cell.angle_beta   90.00
_cell.angle_gamma   90.00
#
_symmetry.space_group_name_H-M   'P 1'
#
loop_
_entity.id
_entity.type
_entity.pdbx_description
1 polymer ?
#
loop_
_entity_poly.entity_id
_entity_poly.type
_entity_poly.pdbx_seq_one_letter_code
_entity_poly.pdbx_strand_id
1 'polypeptide(L)'
;MSLQLHRPDGRGGLEADGTPPPDYRTQLRSPRWGAALKGDKLPSLSNPEMRPTGLVRSVLFWVSLAVLTFVVIVVGYGIGLWQFPAS
;
A
#
# COMPACT_ATOMS: atom_id res chain seq x y z
N MET A 1 -3.64 1.70 9.12
CA MET A 1 -5.09 1.62 9.37
C MET A 1 -5.79 1.47 8.03
N SER A 2 -6.29 0.28 7.70
CA SER A 2 -7.08 0.02 6.49
C SER A 2 -8.56 0.13 6.82
N LEU A 3 -9.29 0.99 6.13
CA LEU A 3 -10.71 1.20 6.34
C LEU A 3 -11.47 0.04 5.68
N GLN A 4 -11.94 -0.92 6.47
CA GLN A 4 -12.72 -2.06 5.99
C GLN A 4 -14.20 -1.65 5.97
N LEU A 5 -14.77 -1.52 4.77
CA LEU A 5 -16.20 -1.27 4.62
C LEU A 5 -16.96 -2.53 5.06
N HIS A 6 -17.72 -2.43 6.14
CA HIS A 6 -18.59 -3.49 6.59
C HIS A 6 -19.95 -3.35 5.93
N ARG A 7 -20.50 -4.46 5.40
CA ARG A 7 -21.84 -4.48 4.81
C ARG A 7 -22.85 -5.04 5.81
N PRO A 8 -24.04 -4.42 5.94
CA PRO A 8 -25.10 -5.00 6.76
C PRO A 8 -25.55 -6.34 6.15
N ASP A 9 -25.60 -7.38 6.97
CA ASP A 9 -25.91 -8.78 6.61
C ASP A 9 -27.42 -9.06 6.41
N GLY A 10 -28.26 -8.03 6.52
CA GLY A 10 -29.72 -8.14 6.42
C GLY A 10 -30.41 -8.79 7.62
N ARG A 11 -29.67 -9.21 8.65
CA ARG A 11 -30.18 -9.75 9.93
C ARG A 11 -29.75 -8.94 11.16
N GLY A 12 -28.98 -7.86 10.95
CA GLY A 12 -28.56 -6.92 11.99
C GLY A 12 -27.10 -7.06 12.41
N GLY A 13 -26.33 -7.95 11.76
CA GLY A 13 -24.88 -8.05 11.87
C GLY A 13 -24.16 -7.35 10.72
N LEU A 14 -22.83 -7.27 10.85
CA LEU A 14 -21.93 -6.64 9.90
C LEU A 14 -20.95 -7.69 9.39
N GLU A 15 -20.98 -7.99 8.09
CA GLU A 15 -20.05 -8.93 7.47
C GLU A 15 -18.85 -8.14 6.90
N ALA A 16 -17.64 -8.65 7.11
CA ALA A 16 -16.43 -8.06 6.55
C ALA A 16 -16.37 -8.36 5.05
N ASP A 17 -16.56 -7.33 4.23
CA ASP A 17 -16.54 -7.48 2.77
C ASP A 17 -15.07 -7.62 2.31
N GLY A 18 -14.63 -8.85 2.06
CA GLY A 18 -13.30 -9.17 1.52
C GLY A 18 -13.17 -8.88 0.01
N THR A 19 -14.21 -8.35 -0.60
CA THR A 19 -14.28 -8.08 -2.04
C THR A 19 -13.66 -6.71 -2.34
N PRO A 20 -12.68 -6.59 -3.26
CA PRO A 20 -12.16 -5.29 -3.66
C PRO A 20 -13.33 -4.41 -4.13
N PRO A 21 -13.46 -3.16 -3.64
CA PRO A 21 -14.65 -2.36 -3.92
C PRO A 21 -14.86 -2.20 -5.43
N PRO A 22 -16.04 -2.54 -5.98
CA PRO A 22 -16.38 -2.17 -7.34
C PRO A 22 -16.34 -0.64 -7.44
N ASP A 23 -15.85 -0.14 -8.58
CA ASP A 23 -15.57 1.28 -8.84
C ASP A 23 -16.64 2.22 -8.26
N TYR A 24 -16.36 2.78 -7.07
CA TYR A 24 -17.28 3.61 -6.28
C TYR A 24 -17.67 4.91 -7.02
N ARG A 25 -16.96 5.24 -8.11
CA ARG A 25 -17.28 6.34 -9.02
C ARG A 25 -18.70 6.26 -9.57
N THR A 26 -19.23 5.04 -9.75
CA THR A 26 -20.62 4.84 -10.23
C THR A 26 -21.68 5.32 -9.24
N GLN A 27 -21.33 5.49 -7.96
CA GLN A 27 -22.22 6.01 -6.92
C GLN A 27 -22.12 7.54 -6.77
N LEU A 28 -21.05 8.16 -7.30
CA LEU A 28 -20.82 9.60 -7.28
C LEU A 28 -21.55 10.33 -8.43
N ARG A 29 -22.78 9.90 -8.77
CA ARG A 29 -23.62 10.52 -9.82
C ARG A 29 -24.31 11.81 -9.38
N SER A 30 -23.86 12.45 -8.30
CA SER A 30 -24.50 13.71 -7.89
C SER A 30 -24.28 14.77 -8.99
N PRO A 31 -25.33 15.51 -9.41
CA PRO A 31 -25.23 16.56 -10.43
C PRO A 31 -24.14 17.60 -10.13
N ARG A 32 -23.85 17.83 -8.84
CA ARG A 32 -22.82 18.76 -8.36
C ARG A 32 -21.38 18.29 -8.63
N TRP A 33 -21.15 16.99 -8.87
CA TRP A 33 -19.80 16.39 -8.90
C TRP A 33 -19.35 15.91 -10.28
N GLY A 34 -20.18 16.01 -11.33
CA GLY A 34 -19.73 15.69 -12.69
C GLY A 34 -20.77 15.12 -13.65
N ALA A 35 -22.02 14.90 -13.22
CA ALA A 35 -23.09 14.47 -14.12
C ALA A 35 -23.55 15.57 -15.13
N ALA A 36 -22.99 16.78 -15.07
CA ALA A 36 -23.24 17.85 -16.03
C ALA A 36 -22.10 18.09 -17.05
N LEU A 37 -21.01 17.29 -17.03
CA LEU A 37 -19.93 17.44 -18.02
C LEU A 37 -20.29 16.71 -19.32
N LYS A 38 -20.17 17.43 -20.44
CA LYS A 38 -20.43 16.97 -21.81
C LYS A 38 -19.62 15.69 -22.09
N GLY A 39 -20.28 14.52 -22.10
CA GLY A 39 -19.67 13.23 -22.41
C GLY A 39 -19.80 12.11 -21.34
N ASP A 40 -20.65 12.26 -20.33
CA ASP A 40 -21.03 11.19 -19.37
C ASP A 40 -19.87 10.52 -18.61
N LYS A 41 -18.69 11.13 -18.59
CA LYS A 41 -17.50 10.58 -17.95
C LYS A 41 -16.89 11.61 -17.00
N LEU A 42 -16.88 11.27 -15.71
CA LEU A 42 -16.05 11.95 -14.72
C LEU A 42 -14.60 11.95 -15.24
N PRO A 43 -13.91 13.11 -15.31
CA PRO A 43 -12.51 13.12 -15.69
C PRO A 43 -11.73 12.24 -14.73
N SER A 44 -10.83 11.44 -15.27
CA SER A 44 -9.91 10.63 -14.48
C SER A 44 -9.09 11.57 -13.59
N LEU A 45 -9.52 11.74 -12.32
CA LEU A 45 -8.68 12.31 -11.27
C LEU A 45 -7.57 11.30 -10.99
N SER A 46 -6.52 11.34 -11.81
CA SER A 46 -5.25 10.72 -11.45
C SER A 46 -4.76 11.44 -10.19
N ASN A 47 -4.71 10.75 -9.05
CA ASN A 47 -4.10 11.28 -7.83
C ASN A 47 -2.58 11.26 -8.02
N PRO A 48 -1.92 12.41 -8.29
CA PRO A 48 -0.48 12.44 -8.55
C PRO A 48 0.33 12.24 -7.26
N GLU A 49 -0.29 12.37 -6.09
CA GLU A 49 0.35 12.22 -4.78
C GLU A 49 0.55 10.74 -4.41
N MET A 50 -0.30 9.85 -4.92
CA MET A 50 -0.05 8.40 -4.89
C MET A 50 0.80 8.03 -6.11
N ARG A 51 2.11 8.25 -6.02
CA ARG A 51 3.08 7.54 -6.85
C ARG A 51 3.34 6.17 -6.19
N PRO A 52 2.63 5.09 -6.58
CA PRO A 52 2.92 3.78 -6.02
C PRO A 52 4.38 3.46 -6.27
N THR A 53 5.12 3.17 -5.20
CA THR A 53 6.50 2.69 -5.32
C THR A 53 6.45 1.42 -6.17
N GLY A 54 7.07 1.49 -7.35
CA GLY A 54 7.06 0.36 -8.27
C GLY A 54 7.58 -0.90 -7.57
N LEU A 55 6.90 -2.03 -7.80
CA LEU A 55 7.23 -3.31 -7.17
C LEU A 55 8.72 -3.63 -7.29
N VAL A 56 9.30 -3.43 -8.48
CA VAL A 56 10.73 -3.65 -8.75
C VAL A 56 11.63 -2.78 -7.86
N ARG A 57 11.29 -1.50 -7.68
CA ARG A 57 12.07 -0.59 -6.81
C ARG A 57 11.99 -1.01 -5.35
N SER A 58 10.82 -1.44 -4.89
CA SER A 58 10.63 -1.93 -3.53
C SER A 58 11.45 -3.20 -3.29
N VAL A 59 11.39 -4.17 -4.21
CA VAL A 59 12.15 -5.43 -4.11
C VAL A 59 13.65 -5.16 -4.13
N LEU A 60 14.14 -4.34 -5.07
CA LEU A 60 15.56 -3.98 -5.14
C LEU A 60 16.04 -3.31 -3.84
N PHE A 61 15.25 -2.40 -3.29
CA PHE A 61 15.57 -1.75 -2.02
C PHE A 61 15.77 -2.78 -0.90
N TRP A 62 14.80 -3.68 -0.70
CA TRP A 62 14.88 -4.67 0.37
C TRP A 62 16.01 -5.70 0.17
N VAL A 63 16.22 -6.16 -1.06
CA VAL A 63 17.33 -7.08 -1.37
C VAL A 63 18.67 -6.39 -1.11
N SER A 64 18.83 -5.14 -1.55
CA SER A 64 20.07 -4.39 -1.32
C SER A 64 20.34 -4.16 0.17
N LEU A 65 19.31 -3.81 0.94
CA LEU A 65 19.41 -3.60 2.38
C LEU A 65 19.80 -4.91 3.10
N ALA A 66 19.20 -6.03 2.72
CA ALA A 66 19.53 -7.33 3.29
C ALA A 66 21.00 -7.72 3.02
N VAL A 67 21.46 -7.57 1.78
CA VAL A 67 22.85 -7.86 1.40
C VAL A 67 23.83 -6.96 2.16
N LEU A 68 23.55 -5.66 2.22
CA LEU A 68 24.41 -4.71 2.94
C LEU A 68 24.52 -5.06 4.42
N THR A 69 23.39 -5.38 5.05
CA THR A 69 23.33 -5.77 6.46
C THR A 69 24.14 -7.05 6.71
N PHE A 70 23.98 -8.05 5.83
CA PHE A 70 24.74 -9.28 5.92
C PHE A 70 26.25 -9.03 5.83
N VAL A 71 26.70 -8.20 4.88
CA VAL A 71 28.12 -7.83 4.75
C VAL A 71 28.64 -7.15 6.00
N VAL A 72 27.90 -6.20 6.57
CA VAL A 72 28.29 -5.51 7.82
C VAL A 72 28.49 -6.49 8.97
N ILE A 73 27.56 -7.45 9.11
CA ILE A 73 27.65 -8.48 10.15
C ILE A 73 28.88 -9.38 9.91
N VAL A 74 29.02 -9.93 8.72
CA VAL A 74 30.12 -10.88 8.41
C VAL A 74 31.47 -10.21 8.56
N VAL A 75 31.66 -9.01 8.00
CA VAL A 75 32.91 -8.26 8.12
C VAL A 75 33.17 -7.93 9.58
N GLY A 76 32.14 -7.44 10.29
CA GLY A 76 32.23 -7.12 11.70
C GLY A 76 32.74 -8.28 12.56
N TYR A 77 32.15 -9.46 12.40
CA TYR A 77 32.60 -10.65 13.13
C TYR A 77 33.96 -11.15 12.63
N GLY A 78 34.23 -11.08 11.33
CA GLY A 78 35.50 -11.50 10.73
C GLY A 78 36.71 -10.67 11.17
N ILE A 79 36.53 -9.36 11.39
CA ILE A 79 37.60 -8.47 11.89
C ILE A 79 37.62 -8.35 13.42
N GLY A 80 36.74 -9.05 14.12
CA GLY A 80 36.68 -9.05 15.59
C GLY A 80 36.05 -7.80 16.22
N LEU A 81 35.38 -6.93 15.45
CA LEU A 81 34.76 -5.70 15.97
C LEU A 81 33.61 -5.98 16.96
N TRP A 82 32.91 -7.10 16.79
CA TRP A 82 31.75 -7.48 17.61
C TRP A 82 32.08 -8.56 18.65
N GLN A 83 33.37 -8.74 18.99
CA GLN A 83 33.78 -9.66 20.05
C GLN A 83 33.61 -9.01 21.42
N PHE A 84 33.09 -9.78 22.38
CA PHE A 84 33.06 -9.36 23.78
C PHE A 84 34.41 -9.67 24.44
N PRO A 85 34.91 -8.80 25.34
CA PRO A 85 36.11 -9.10 26.11
C PRO A 85 35.87 -10.37 26.93
N ALA A 86 36.87 -11.26 26.97
CA ALA A 86 36.82 -12.45 27.79
C ALA A 86 36.70 -12.05 29.27
N SER A 87 35.62 -12.49 29.92
CA SER A 87 35.36 -12.37 31.35
C SER A 87 36.12 -13.41 32.15
#